data_AF-A0ABD2BL87-F1
#
_entry.id   AF-A0ABD2BL87-F1
#
_cell.length_a   1.000
_cell.length_b   1.000
_cell.length_c   1.000
_cell.angle_alpha   90.00
_cell.angle_beta   90.00
_cell.angle_gamma   90.00
#
_symmetry.space_group_name_H-M   'P 1'
#
loop_
_entity.id
_entity.type
_entity.pdbx_description
1 polymer ?
#
loop_
_entity_poly.entity_id
_entity_poly.type
_entity_poly.pdbx_seq_one_letter_code
_entity_poly.pdbx_strand_id
1 'polypeptide(L)'
;MCGNMDKFHYSGRLVLRKGHPTCLQFTANMIVSVRKYRWQCIECKCCSICGTSDNDDQLLFCDDCDRGYHMYCLSPPLASPPEGSWSCRLCIAEFHRRTGGSQKAKNVVLTNSYISFSHKTDHETKVLRENGQRD
;
A
#
# COMPACT_ATOMS: atom_id res chain seq x y z
N MET A 1 9.14 8.28 -9.63
CA MET A 1 9.69 7.67 -8.39
C MET A 1 9.57 8.73 -7.28
N CYS A 2 8.56 8.87 -6.43
CA CYS A 2 7.65 7.97 -5.75
C CYS A 2 8.12 7.27 -4.47
N GLY A 3 9.09 7.83 -3.76
CA GLY A 3 9.49 7.32 -2.45
C GLY A 3 8.67 7.92 -1.30
N ASN A 4 8.11 7.04 -0.46
CA ASN A 4 7.67 7.37 0.90
C ASN A 4 8.89 7.62 1.81
N MET A 5 8.77 8.55 2.77
CA MET A 5 9.74 8.71 3.87
C MET A 5 9.37 7.70 4.94
N ASP A 6 10.17 6.65 5.07
CA ASP A 6 10.94 6.51 6.30
C ASP A 6 12.37 6.91 5.97
N LYS A 7 13.01 7.62 6.89
CA LYS A 7 14.28 8.32 6.67
C LYS A 7 15.38 7.40 6.13
N PHE A 8 15.59 7.38 4.82
CA PHE A 8 16.88 7.11 4.20
C PHE A 8 17.03 8.01 2.96
N HIS A 9 18.12 8.77 2.94
CA HIS A 9 18.47 9.70 1.87
C HIS A 9 18.82 8.93 0.59
N TYR A 10 18.12 9.17 -0.51
CA TYR A 10 18.70 9.00 -1.85
C TYR A 10 18.17 10.08 -2.81
N SER A 11 19.09 10.98 -3.18
CA SER A 11 19.03 12.00 -4.24
C SER A 11 17.76 12.89 -4.38
N GLY A 12 17.62 13.89 -3.51
CA GLY A 12 17.71 15.29 -4.00
C GLY A 12 16.54 16.01 -4.71
N ARG A 13 15.29 15.51 -4.79
CA ARG A 13 14.13 16.39 -5.10
C ARG A 13 12.81 15.86 -4.56
N LEU A 14 12.24 16.56 -3.57
CA LEU A 14 10.93 16.27 -2.97
C LEU A 14 9.81 16.57 -3.98
N VAL A 15 9.04 15.56 -4.40
CA VAL A 15 7.79 15.78 -5.13
C VAL A 15 6.64 15.82 -4.12
N LEU A 16 6.41 17.00 -3.52
CA LEU A 16 5.19 17.23 -2.75
C LEU A 16 4.04 17.49 -3.74
N ARG A 17 3.38 16.42 -4.22
CA ARG A 17 2.13 16.59 -4.96
C ARG A 17 1.03 16.96 -3.97
N LYS A 18 0.67 18.25 -3.97
CA LYS A 18 -0.53 18.73 -3.29
C LYS A 18 -1.73 18.51 -4.19
N GLY A 19 -2.84 18.04 -3.63
CA GLY A 19 -4.11 17.93 -4.35
C GLY A 19 -5.25 18.34 -3.43
N HIS A 20 -6.19 19.13 -3.95
CA HIS A 20 -7.41 19.42 -3.20
C HIS A 20 -8.24 18.14 -3.09
N PRO A 21 -8.80 17.80 -1.91
CA PRO A 21 -9.59 16.59 -1.75
C PRO A 21 -10.75 16.48 -2.75
N THR A 22 -11.37 17.60 -3.10
CA THR A 22 -12.45 17.65 -4.11
C THR A 22 -11.94 17.36 -5.52
N CYS A 23 -10.78 17.88 -5.91
CA CYS A 23 -10.16 17.59 -7.21
C CYS A 23 -9.71 16.12 -7.33
N LEU A 24 -9.34 15.49 -6.22
CA LEU A 24 -9.00 14.07 -6.16
C LEU A 24 -10.22 13.17 -5.90
N GLN A 25 -11.43 13.74 -5.83
CA GLN A 25 -12.68 13.02 -5.57
C GLN A 25 -12.66 12.19 -4.27
N PHE A 26 -11.99 12.70 -3.23
CA PHE A 26 -11.89 12.01 -1.94
C PHE A 26 -13.23 12.00 -1.21
N THR A 27 -13.61 10.81 -0.75
CA THR A 27 -14.75 10.61 0.15
C THR A 27 -14.47 11.19 1.54
N ALA A 28 -15.50 11.34 2.38
CA ALA A 28 -15.34 11.80 3.76
C ALA A 28 -14.39 10.89 4.57
N ASN A 29 -14.52 9.57 4.42
CA ASN A 29 -13.64 8.60 5.06
C ASN A 29 -12.20 8.76 4.59
N MET A 30 -12.00 8.94 3.29
CA MET A 30 -10.68 9.15 2.70
C MET A 30 -10.01 10.42 3.22
N ILE A 31 -10.74 11.54 3.31
CA ILE A 31 -10.23 12.82 3.85
C ILE A 31 -9.74 12.64 5.29
N VAL A 32 -10.48 11.93 6.13
CA VAL A 32 -10.10 11.64 7.51
C VAL A 32 -8.88 10.73 7.55
N SER A 33 -8.85 9.70 6.70
CA SER A 33 -7.79 8.69 6.66
C SER A 33 -6.45 9.25 6.17
N VAL A 34 -6.42 9.95 5.03
CA VAL A 34 -5.17 10.45 4.41
C VAL A 34 -4.44 11.49 5.25
N ARG A 35 -5.12 12.10 6.22
CA ARG A 35 -4.52 12.99 7.22
C ARG A 35 -3.79 12.24 8.33
N LYS A 36 -4.11 10.97 8.57
CA LYS A 36 -3.54 10.13 9.65
C LYS A 36 -2.20 9.48 9.28
N TYR A 37 -1.80 9.49 8.01
CA TYR A 37 -0.57 8.83 7.57
C TYR A 37 0.03 9.51 6.33
N ARG A 38 1.21 9.05 5.92
CA ARG A 38 1.89 9.56 4.74
C ARG A 38 1.23 9.07 3.46
N TRP A 39 0.26 9.84 2.98
CA TRP A 39 -0.40 9.59 1.70
C TRP A 39 0.59 9.70 0.53
N GLN A 40 0.46 8.80 -0.45
CA GLN A 40 1.20 8.78 -1.71
C GLN A 40 0.25 9.08 -2.87
N CYS A 41 0.68 9.82 -3.89
CA CYS A 41 -0.12 9.98 -5.10
C CYS A 41 -0.19 8.68 -5.92
N ILE A 42 -1.06 8.64 -6.94
CA ILE A 42 -1.31 7.46 -7.78
C ILE A 42 -0.03 6.86 -8.39
N GLU A 43 0.81 7.70 -8.98
CA GLU A 43 2.10 7.28 -9.57
C GLU A 43 3.04 6.67 -8.53
N CYS A 44 2.81 6.96 -7.26
CA CYS A 44 3.73 6.69 -6.17
C CYS A 44 3.23 5.70 -5.14
N LYS A 45 2.10 5.05 -5.43
CA LYS A 45 1.49 4.14 -4.51
C LYS A 45 2.35 2.90 -4.37
N CYS A 46 2.65 2.55 -3.12
CA CYS A 46 3.25 1.28 -2.76
C CYS A 46 2.21 0.40 -2.07
N CYS A 47 2.36 -0.92 -2.21
CA CYS A 47 1.61 -1.87 -1.42
C CYS A 47 1.97 -1.73 0.07
N SER A 48 0.95 -1.65 0.92
CA SER A 48 1.11 -1.48 2.37
C SER A 48 1.59 -2.75 3.08
N ILE A 49 1.73 -3.86 2.35
CA ILE A 49 2.18 -5.16 2.87
C ILE A 49 3.63 -5.43 2.47
N CYS A 50 3.96 -5.36 1.17
CA CYS A 50 5.31 -5.66 0.68
C CYS A 50 6.19 -4.41 0.45
N GLY A 51 5.61 -3.20 0.45
CA GLY A 51 6.36 -1.95 0.28
C GLY A 51 6.75 -1.60 -1.16
N THR A 52 6.49 -2.46 -2.15
CA THR A 52 6.85 -2.22 -3.55
C THR A 52 5.73 -1.54 -4.33
N SER A 53 6.09 -0.89 -5.44
CA SER A 53 5.15 -0.32 -6.43
C SER A 53 5.12 -1.11 -7.75
N ASP A 54 5.78 -2.27 -7.79
CA ASP A 54 5.80 -3.15 -8.97
C ASP A 54 4.43 -3.78 -9.18
N ASN A 55 4.13 -4.34 -10.36
CA ASN A 55 2.85 -4.98 -10.66
C ASN A 55 1.64 -4.08 -10.30
N ASP A 56 1.66 -2.85 -10.81
CA ASP A 56 0.65 -1.82 -10.54
C ASP A 56 -0.73 -2.18 -11.08
N ASP A 57 -0.80 -3.00 -12.12
CA ASP A 57 -2.00 -3.66 -12.65
C ASP A 57 -2.72 -4.54 -11.60
N GLN A 58 -1.98 -5.03 -10.60
CA GLN A 58 -2.51 -5.84 -9.51
C GLN A 58 -2.62 -5.09 -8.18
N LEU A 59 -2.39 -3.77 -8.18
CA LEU A 59 -2.38 -2.93 -7.00
C LEU A 59 -3.76 -2.28 -6.77
N LEU A 60 -4.50 -2.77 -5.78
CA LEU A 60 -5.79 -2.19 -5.38
C LEU A 60 -5.60 -0.97 -4.50
N PHE A 61 -6.46 0.03 -4.69
CA PHE A 61 -6.58 1.17 -3.78
C PHE A 61 -7.83 1.00 -2.91
N CYS A 62 -7.69 1.25 -1.61
CA CYS A 62 -8.81 1.22 -0.70
C CYS A 62 -9.68 2.48 -0.84
N ASP A 63 -10.99 2.34 -1.03
CA ASP A 63 -11.91 3.48 -1.23
C ASP A 63 -12.13 4.38 0.00
N ASP A 64 -11.69 3.91 1.17
CA ASP A 64 -11.85 4.61 2.46
C ASP A 64 -10.55 5.27 2.96
N CYS A 65 -9.41 4.92 2.37
CA CYS A 65 -8.14 5.53 2.79
C CYS A 65 -7.15 5.82 1.68
N ASP A 66 -7.27 5.24 0.49
CA ASP A 66 -6.29 5.32 -0.60
C ASP A 66 -4.95 4.62 -0.32
N ARG A 67 -4.92 3.63 0.58
CA ARG A 67 -3.74 2.73 0.71
C ARG A 67 -3.74 1.71 -0.43
N GLY A 68 -2.54 1.43 -0.95
CA GLY A 68 -2.30 0.39 -1.96
C GLY A 68 -2.14 -0.98 -1.34
N TYR A 69 -2.68 -2.02 -1.99
CA TYR A 69 -2.51 -3.43 -1.63
C TYR A 69 -2.49 -4.28 -2.89
N HIS A 70 -1.43 -5.05 -3.11
CA HIS A 70 -1.47 -6.05 -4.18
C HIS A 70 -2.50 -7.12 -3.89
N MET A 71 -3.26 -7.52 -4.91
CA MET A 71 -4.24 -8.60 -4.80
C MET A 71 -3.62 -9.90 -4.27
N TYR A 72 -2.38 -10.21 -4.64
CA TYR A 72 -1.65 -11.38 -4.18
C TYR A 72 -1.03 -11.23 -2.78
N CYS A 73 -0.84 -10.00 -2.28
CA CYS A 73 -0.37 -9.77 -0.90
C CYS A 73 -1.48 -9.88 0.14
N LEU A 74 -2.74 -9.88 -0.31
CA LEU A 74 -3.90 -10.08 0.53
C LEU A 74 -3.99 -11.52 1.05
N SER A 75 -4.74 -11.72 2.13
CA SER A 75 -4.98 -13.02 2.75
C SER A 75 -6.46 -13.14 3.13
N PRO A 76 -7.26 -13.96 2.41
CA PRO A 76 -6.88 -14.72 1.22
C PRO A 76 -6.49 -13.82 0.03
N PRO A 77 -5.58 -14.26 -0.87
CA PRO A 77 -5.29 -13.56 -2.11
C PRO A 77 -6.53 -13.39 -2.98
N LEU A 78 -6.61 -12.28 -3.71
CA LEU A 78 -7.66 -12.06 -4.72
C LEU A 78 -7.14 -12.46 -6.11
N ALA A 79 -7.95 -13.18 -6.88
CA ALA A 79 -7.62 -13.56 -8.25
C ALA A 79 -7.94 -12.45 -9.27
N SER A 80 -8.88 -11.57 -8.95
CA SER A 80 -9.31 -10.46 -9.78
C SER A 80 -9.73 -9.27 -8.92
N PRO A 81 -9.73 -8.04 -9.47
CA PRO A 81 -10.23 -6.88 -8.76
C PRO A 81 -11.69 -7.10 -8.32
N PRO A 82 -12.06 -6.68 -7.10
CA PRO A 82 -13.42 -6.83 -6.61
C PRO A 82 -14.39 -5.97 -7.41
N GLU A 83 -15.63 -6.45 -7.58
CA GLU A 83 -16.70 -5.65 -8.15
C GLU A 83 -17.15 -4.56 -7.17
N GLY A 84 -17.21 -3.32 -7.65
CA GLY A 84 -17.64 -2.18 -6.84
C GLY A 84 -16.59 -1.71 -5.85
N SER A 85 -17.05 -1.24 -4.69
CA SER A 85 -16.16 -0.65 -3.67
C SER A 85 -15.44 -1.69 -2.82
N TRP A 86 -14.17 -1.42 -2.53
CA TRP A 86 -13.32 -2.25 -1.70
C TRP A 86 -12.63 -1.46 -0.58
N SER A 87 -12.78 -1.99 0.63
CA SER A 87 -12.20 -1.41 1.84
C SER A 87 -11.15 -2.37 2.41
N CYS A 88 -9.96 -1.87 2.72
CA CYS A 88 -8.95 -2.66 3.40
C CYS A 88 -9.37 -2.99 4.85
N ARG A 89 -8.74 -4.02 5.44
CA ARG A 89 -9.03 -4.46 6.82
C ARG A 89 -9.02 -3.34 7.86
N LEU A 90 -8.14 -2.34 7.70
CA LEU A 90 -8.01 -1.22 8.63
C LEU A 90 -9.26 -0.34 8.59
N CYS A 91 -9.78 -0.09 7.39
CA CYS A 91 -10.99 0.70 7.18
C CYS A 91 -12.26 -0.09 7.54
N ILE A 92 -12.29 -1.41 7.29
CA ILE A 92 -13.39 -2.27 7.77
C ILE A 92 -13.49 -2.20 9.29
N ALA A 93 -12.35 -2.31 9.98
CA ALA A 93 -12.31 -2.11 11.43
C ALA A 93 -12.77 -0.69 11.80
N GLU A 94 -12.19 0.35 11.21
CA GLU A 94 -12.48 1.72 11.63
C GLU A 94 -13.93 2.17 11.35
N PHE A 95 -14.43 1.93 10.13
CA PHE A 95 -15.66 2.55 9.64
C PHE A 95 -16.85 1.58 9.56
N HIS A 96 -16.61 0.27 9.45
CA HIS A 96 -17.66 -0.71 9.14
C HIS A 96 -17.99 -1.67 10.32
N ARG A 97 -17.43 -1.47 11.51
CA ARG A 97 -17.70 -2.31 12.71
C ARG A 97 -19.08 -2.15 13.36
N ARG A 98 -19.91 -1.19 12.93
CA ARG A 98 -21.16 -0.83 13.64
C ARG A 98 -22.48 -1.24 12.98
N THR A 99 -22.47 -1.92 11.83
CA THR A 99 -23.73 -2.38 11.20
C THR A 99 -24.08 -3.80 11.66
N GLY A 100 -24.55 -3.92 12.91
CA GLY A 100 -25.19 -5.13 13.44
C GLY A 100 -26.58 -5.39 12.85
N GLY A 101 -26.71 -5.37 11.52
CA GLY A 101 -27.95 -5.66 10.83
C GLY A 101 -27.63 -6.19 9.44
N SER A 102 -27.87 -7.49 9.22
CA SER A 102 -27.94 -8.19 7.92
C SER A 102 -27.43 -7.42 6.71
N GLN A 103 -26.11 -7.42 6.50
CA GLN A 103 -25.54 -7.03 5.23
C GLN A 103 -24.87 -8.25 4.62
N LYS A 104 -25.29 -8.61 3.40
CA LYS A 104 -24.68 -9.64 2.56
C LYS A 104 -23.16 -9.46 2.57
N ALA A 105 -22.44 -10.58 2.70
CA ALA A 105 -20.99 -10.63 2.73
C ALA A 105 -20.39 -9.79 1.60
N LYS A 106 -19.86 -8.61 1.92
CA LYS A 106 -18.86 -7.95 1.08
C LYS A 106 -17.59 -8.78 1.22
N ASN A 107 -16.80 -8.92 0.16
CA ASN A 107 -15.58 -9.74 0.13
C ASN A 107 -14.56 -9.25 1.18
N VAL A 108 -14.71 -9.72 2.43
CA VAL A 108 -13.89 -9.35 3.58
C VAL A 108 -12.63 -10.20 3.54
N VAL A 109 -11.54 -9.58 3.12
CA VAL A 109 -10.21 -10.17 3.20
C VAL A 109 -9.63 -9.85 4.58
N LEU A 110 -9.74 -10.81 5.51
CA LEU A 110 -9.18 -10.73 6.86
C LEU A 110 -7.71 -11.17 6.82
N THR A 111 -6.78 -10.25 6.56
CA THR A 111 -5.39 -10.59 6.89
C THR A 111 -5.27 -10.59 8.40
N ASN A 112 -4.81 -11.68 9.02
CA ASN A 112 -4.52 -11.71 10.44
C ASN A 112 -3.33 -12.63 10.68
N SER A 113 -2.12 -12.06 10.67
CA SER A 113 -0.98 -12.53 11.46
C SER A 113 0.17 -11.56 11.25
N TYR A 114 0.51 -10.88 12.33
CA TYR A 114 1.70 -10.07 12.55
C TYR A 114 2.95 -10.78 11.99
N ILE A 115 3.58 -10.23 10.95
CA ILE A 115 4.94 -10.60 10.59
C ILE A 115 5.85 -9.56 11.24
N SER A 116 6.52 -9.97 12.31
CA SER A 116 7.67 -9.23 12.82
C SER A 116 8.78 -9.31 11.76
N PHE A 117 9.02 -8.20 11.07
CA PHE A 117 10.13 -8.12 10.12
C PHE A 117 11.43 -8.06 10.93
N SER A 118 12.15 -9.18 11.00
CA SER A 118 13.59 -9.12 11.25
C SER A 118 14.22 -8.54 10.00
N HIS A 119 14.75 -7.32 10.09
CA HIS A 119 15.55 -6.70 9.05
C HIS A 119 16.70 -7.65 8.66
N LYS A 120 16.62 -8.28 7.49
CA LYS A 120 17.82 -8.82 6.83
C LYS A 120 18.31 -7.72 5.89
N THR A 121 19.46 -7.17 6.22
CA THR A 121 20.18 -6.20 5.41
C THR A 121 20.72 -6.90 4.16
N ASP A 122 20.29 -6.47 2.97
CA ASP A 122 20.72 -7.01 1.66
C ASP A 122 22.16 -6.57 1.29
N HIS A 123 23.15 -6.82 2.13
CA HIS A 123 24.56 -6.47 1.86
C HIS A 123 25.46 -7.67 1.50
N GLU A 124 24.95 -8.84 1.09
CA GLU A 124 25.84 -9.99 0.80
C GLU A 124 25.55 -10.77 -0.50
N THR A 125 25.01 -10.14 -1.54
CA THR A 125 24.88 -10.81 -2.86
C THR A 125 25.40 -10.02 -4.06
N LYS A 126 26.24 -8.99 -3.86
CA LYS A 126 26.89 -8.28 -4.98
C LYS A 126 28.40 -8.09 -4.83
N VAL A 127 29.13 -9.17 -4.51
CA VAL A 127 30.60 -9.20 -4.58
C VAL A 127 31.11 -10.47 -5.27
N LEU A 128 30.58 -10.83 -6.43
CA LEU A 128 31.16 -11.89 -7.29
C LEU A 128 31.11 -11.55 -8.79
N ARG A 129 31.19 -10.26 -9.16
CA ARG A 129 31.23 -9.93 -10.60
C ARG A 129 32.21 -8.85 -11.05
N GLU A 130 32.96 -8.24 -10.16
CA GLU A 130 33.93 -7.21 -10.54
C GLU A 130 35.19 -7.33 -9.69
N ASN A 131 36.09 -8.23 -10.09
CA ASN A 131 37.55 -8.10 -9.95
C ASN A 131 38.22 -9.16 -10.82
N GLY A 132 38.45 -8.79 -12.09
CA GLY A 132 39.30 -9.55 -12.99
C GLY A 132 40.73 -9.60 -12.46
N GLN A 133 41.26 -10.81 -12.32
CA GLN A 133 42.67 -11.06 -12.10
C GLN A 133 43.30 -11.40 -13.46
N ARG A 134 44.17 -10.49 -13.91
CA ARG A 134 45.08 -10.69 -15.03
C ARG A 134 46.20 -11.64 -14.58
N ASP A 135 46.63 -12.50 -15.50
CA ASP A 135 47.85 -13.30 -15.43
C ASP A 135 49.11 -12.42 -15.22
#